data_AF-A0A965TZM2-F1
#
_entry.id   AF-A0A965TZM2-F1
#
_cell.length_a   1.000
_cell.length_b   1.000
_cell.length_c   1.000
_cell.angle_alpha   90.00
_cell.angle_beta   90.00
_cell.angle_gamma   90.00
#
_symmetry.space_group_name_H-M   'P 1'
#
loop_
_entity.id
_entity.type
_entity.pdbx_description
1 polymer ?
#
loop_
_entity_poly.entity_id
_entity_poly.type
_entity_poly.pdbx_seq_one_letter_code
_entity_poly.pdbx_strand_id
1 'polypeptide(L)'
;MSAAKKPAMPGRLWVRLIRGHRTVGDLTLLCDVSHPQEALREAMHELDLSVPVWLPRHETDWQQFRLTRFTQDHFMDAISFDRMEISYIPSEEELKARDPSYQPK
;
A
#
# COMPACT_ATOMS: atom_id res chain seq x y z
N MET A 1 10.73 -6.17 35.92
CA MET A 1 10.87 -7.08 34.76
C MET A 1 10.05 -6.46 33.64
N SER A 2 10.72 -5.84 32.66
CA SER A 2 10.04 -5.14 31.57
C SER A 2 9.36 -6.14 30.65
N ALA A 3 8.03 -6.06 30.54
CA ALA A 3 7.29 -6.78 29.52
C ALA A 3 7.76 -6.28 28.15
N ALA A 4 8.39 -7.16 27.37
CA ALA A 4 8.68 -6.88 25.97
C ALA A 4 7.34 -6.66 25.26
N LYS A 5 7.05 -5.40 24.92
CA LYS A 5 5.90 -5.03 24.10
C LYS A 5 6.05 -5.79 22.80
N LYS A 6 5.17 -6.78 22.53
CA LYS A 6 5.11 -7.46 21.24
C LYS A 6 5.13 -6.38 20.15
N PRO A 7 6.00 -6.48 19.13
CA PRO A 7 5.99 -5.49 18.05
C PRO A 7 4.59 -5.52 17.43
N ALA A 8 3.93 -4.37 17.38
CA ALA A 8 2.68 -4.24 16.65
C ALA A 8 2.95 -4.67 15.20
N MET A 9 2.15 -5.60 14.68
CA MET A 9 2.34 -6.01 13.30
C MET A 9 2.00 -4.83 12.38
N PRO A 10 2.89 -4.47 11.44
CA PRO A 10 2.62 -3.40 10.50
C PRO A 10 1.41 -3.77 9.64
N GLY A 11 0.70 -2.76 9.13
CA GLY A 11 -0.35 -2.99 8.15
C GLY A 11 0.21 -3.47 6.82
N ARG A 12 -0.65 -3.47 5.80
CA ARG A 12 -0.34 -4.06 4.50
C ARG A 12 -0.56 -3.09 3.36
N LEU A 13 0.26 -3.19 2.31
CA LEU A 13 0.01 -2.53 1.03
C LEU A 13 -0.76 -3.51 0.15
N TRP A 14 -1.96 -3.14 -0.27
CA TRP A 14 -2.71 -3.87 -1.27
C TRP A 14 -2.54 -3.20 -2.63
N VAL A 15 -1.96 -3.93 -3.58
CA VAL A 15 -1.73 -3.52 -4.95
C VAL A 15 -2.76 -4.22 -5.84
N ARG A 16 -3.38 -3.47 -6.75
CA ARG A 16 -4.36 -3.97 -7.72
C ARG A 16 -4.01 -3.50 -9.12
N LEU A 17 -3.98 -4.43 -10.06
CA LEU A 17 -3.85 -4.16 -11.49
C LEU A 17 -5.25 -4.18 -12.12
N ILE A 18 -5.65 -3.09 -12.76
CA ILE A 18 -7.01 -2.90 -13.26
C ILE A 18 -7.02 -2.73 -14.77
N ARG A 19 -7.87 -3.51 -15.45
CA ARG A 19 -8.17 -3.36 -16.89
C ARG A 19 -9.68 -3.19 -17.07
N GLY A 20 -10.09 -2.02 -17.57
CA GLY A 20 -11.45 -1.53 -17.59
C GLY A 20 -12.03 -1.44 -16.18
N HIS A 21 -13.06 -2.25 -15.92
CA HIS A 21 -13.75 -2.33 -14.63
C HIS A 21 -13.34 -3.56 -13.81
N ARG A 22 -12.37 -4.35 -14.28
CA ARG A 22 -11.97 -5.63 -13.66
C ARG A 22 -10.57 -5.53 -13.07
N THR A 23 -10.40 -6.10 -11.88
CA THR A 23 -9.07 -6.42 -11.34
C THR A 23 -8.55 -7.65 -12.06
N VAL A 24 -7.38 -7.53 -12.69
CA VAL A 24 -6.73 -8.61 -13.46
C VAL A 24 -5.57 -9.25 -12.69
N GLY A 25 -5.15 -8.64 -11.59
CA GLY A 25 -4.19 -9.19 -10.63
C GLY A 25 -4.13 -8.32 -9.39
N ASP A 26 -3.74 -8.92 -8.27
CA ASP A 26 -3.54 -8.20 -7.02
C ASP A 26 -2.44 -8.87 -6.18
N LEU A 27 -1.84 -8.07 -5.29
CA LEU A 27 -0.77 -8.50 -4.40
C LEU A 27 -0.90 -7.75 -3.07
N THR A 28 -0.62 -8.44 -1.96
CA THR A 28 -0.62 -7.82 -0.63
C THR A 28 0.67 -8.12 0.10
N LEU A 29 1.38 -7.08 0.53
CA LEU A 29 2.66 -7.17 1.25
C LEU A 29 2.63 -6.37 2.55
N LEU A 30 3.60 -6.59 3.43
CA LEU A 30 3.77 -5.77 4.62
C LEU A 30 4.12 -4.33 4.21
N CYS A 31 3.62 -3.35 4.97
CA CYS A 31 3.82 -1.95 4.64
C CYS A 31 3.93 -1.11 5.91
N ASP A 32 5.00 -0.35 6.01
CA ASP A 32 5.03 0.82 6.89
C ASP A 32 4.27 1.96 6.20
N VAL A 33 3.19 2.42 6.83
CA VAL A 33 2.36 3.50 6.33
C VAL A 33 3.12 4.81 6.08
N SER A 34 4.22 5.03 6.81
CA SER A 34 5.12 6.18 6.64
C SER A 34 6.07 6.05 5.45
N HIS A 35 6.33 4.82 4.98
CA HIS A 35 7.29 4.54 3.90
C HIS A 35 6.70 3.61 2.83
N PRO A 36 5.58 3.98 2.18
CA PRO A 36 4.86 3.09 1.25
C PRO A 36 5.66 2.70 0.01
N GLN A 37 6.66 3.51 -0.36
CA GLN A 37 7.49 3.28 -1.54
C GLN A 37 8.38 2.04 -1.40
N GLU A 38 8.71 1.60 -0.18
CA GLU A 38 9.47 0.37 0.04
C GLU A 38 8.65 -0.86 -0.34
N ALA A 39 7.44 -0.97 0.23
CA ALA A 39 6.50 -2.03 -0.11
C ALA A 39 6.07 -1.98 -1.60
N LEU A 40 5.96 -0.78 -2.18
CA LEU A 40 5.71 -0.62 -3.60
C LEU A 40 6.84 -1.24 -4.45
N ARG A 41 8.11 -0.98 -4.13
CA ARG A 41 9.25 -1.55 -4.88
C ARG A 41 9.26 -3.07 -4.81
N GLU A 42 8.99 -3.63 -3.63
CA GLU A 42 8.87 -5.09 -3.44
C GLU A 42 7.72 -5.66 -4.27
N ALA A 43 6.55 -5.01 -4.26
CA ALA A 43 5.41 -5.43 -5.07
C ALA A 43 5.72 -5.42 -6.57
N MET A 44 6.47 -4.43 -7.07
CA MET A 44 6.82 -4.34 -8.48
C MET A 44 7.79 -5.45 -8.89
N HIS A 45 8.73 -5.81 -8.01
CA HIS A 45 9.60 -6.96 -8.21
C HIS A 45 8.81 -8.27 -8.28
N GLU A 46 7.85 -8.51 -7.37
CA GLU A 46 7.02 -9.72 -7.39
C GLU A 46 6.09 -9.82 -8.61
N LEU A 47 5.59 -8.67 -9.08
CA LEU A 47 4.70 -8.60 -10.25
C LEU A 47 5.44 -8.56 -11.59
N ASP A 48 6.78 -8.55 -11.58
CA ASP A 48 7.63 -8.36 -12.76
C ASP A 48 7.28 -7.09 -13.55
N LEU A 49 7.16 -5.97 -12.83
CA LEU A 49 6.85 -4.64 -13.36
C LEU A 49 7.97 -3.66 -13.05
N SER A 50 8.15 -2.65 -13.90
CA SER A 50 9.00 -1.51 -13.55
C SER A 50 8.38 -0.67 -12.44
N VAL A 51 9.24 -0.07 -11.61
CA VAL A 51 8.78 0.78 -10.51
C VAL A 51 8.20 2.08 -11.08
N PRO A 52 6.94 2.44 -10.78
CA PRO A 52 6.36 3.66 -11.29
C PRO A 52 6.98 4.88 -10.61
N VAL A 53 7.01 6.00 -11.33
CA VAL A 53 7.44 7.29 -10.81
C VAL A 53 6.49 7.76 -9.72
N TRP A 54 7.06 8.06 -8.54
CA TRP A 54 6.32 8.68 -7.44
C TRP A 54 6.33 10.20 -7.57
N LEU A 55 5.18 10.78 -7.91
CA LEU A 55 4.99 12.21 -8.07
C LEU A 55 4.46 12.85 -6.78
N PRO A 56 4.63 14.17 -6.58
CA PRO A 56 4.11 14.87 -5.39
C PRO A 56 2.61 14.67 -5.15
N ARG A 57 1.82 14.51 -6.22
CA ARG A 57 0.39 14.19 -6.11
C ARG A 57 0.15 12.84 -5.41
N HIS A 58 0.98 11.84 -5.69
CA HIS A 58 0.86 10.52 -5.06
C HIS A 58 1.16 10.59 -3.57
N GLU A 59 2.11 11.45 -3.17
CA GLU A 59 2.37 11.72 -1.76
C GLU A 59 1.15 12.34 -1.09
N THR A 60 0.57 13.39 -1.68
CA THR A 60 -0.66 14.03 -1.15
C THR A 60 -1.81 13.02 -1.03
N ASP A 61 -2.07 12.24 -2.09
CA ASP A 61 -3.15 11.25 -2.11
C ASP A 61 -2.91 10.15 -1.05
N TRP A 62 -1.67 9.71 -0.87
CA TRP A 62 -1.32 8.75 0.16
C TRP A 62 -1.52 9.31 1.58
N GLN A 63 -1.08 10.54 1.84
CA GLN A 63 -1.22 11.18 3.14
C GLN A 63 -2.68 11.47 3.51
N GLN A 64 -3.55 11.70 2.52
CA GLN A 64 -4.96 11.98 2.77
C GLN A 64 -5.83 10.72 2.81
N PHE A 65 -5.63 9.82 1.86
CA PHE A 65 -6.55 8.70 1.62
C PHE A 65 -5.93 7.33 1.85
N ARG A 66 -4.60 7.26 2.07
CA ARG A 66 -3.85 5.99 2.08
C ARG A 66 -4.08 5.17 0.81
N LEU A 67 -4.22 5.87 -0.31
CA LEU A 67 -4.55 5.34 -1.62
C LEU A 67 -3.85 6.18 -2.67
N THR A 68 -3.18 5.56 -3.64
CA THR A 68 -2.68 6.25 -4.84
C THR A 68 -2.85 5.37 -6.08
N ARG A 69 -2.76 5.99 -7.26
CA ARG A 69 -3.02 5.35 -8.55
C ARG A 69 -1.95 5.72 -9.56
N PHE A 70 -1.59 4.75 -10.40
CA PHE A 70 -0.59 4.90 -11.45
C PHE A 70 -1.17 4.42 -12.78
N THR A 71 -1.17 5.28 -13.78
CA THR A 71 -1.43 4.97 -15.20
C THR A 71 -0.12 4.77 -15.96
N GLN A 72 -0.20 4.41 -17.25
CA GLN A 72 0.94 4.20 -18.15
C GLN A 72 1.99 5.32 -18.09
N ASP A 73 1.59 6.58 -17.97
CA ASP A 73 2.50 7.74 -17.93
C ASP A 73 3.48 7.73 -16.74
N HIS A 74 3.21 6.91 -15.72
CA HIS A 74 4.07 6.77 -14.55
C HIS A 74 5.07 5.63 -14.70
N PHE A 75 4.93 4.75 -15.68
CA PHE A 75 5.83 3.62 -15.91
C PHE A 75 6.78 3.92 -17.07
N MET A 76 8.03 3.50 -16.92
CA MET A 76 9.02 3.61 -18.01
C MET A 76 8.73 2.59 -19.12
N ASP A 77 8.23 1.41 -18.73
CA ASP A 77 7.87 0.33 -19.66
C ASP A 77 6.36 0.30 -19.93
N ALA A 78 6.00 -0.32 -21.06
CA ALA A 78 4.59 -0.56 -21.39
C ALA A 78 3.94 -1.49 -20.36
N ILE A 79 2.80 -1.08 -19.82
CA ILE A 79 1.99 -1.90 -18.92
C ILE A 79 0.85 -2.56 -19.69
N SER A 80 0.47 -3.77 -19.29
CA SER A 80 -0.64 -4.48 -19.91
C SER A 80 -2.00 -4.15 -19.28
N PHE A 81 -2.05 -3.24 -18.31
CA PHE A 81 -3.27 -2.84 -17.59
C PHE A 81 -3.51 -1.34 -17.76
N ASP A 82 -4.71 -0.86 -17.44
CA ASP A 82 -5.07 0.54 -17.64
C ASP A 82 -4.55 1.42 -16.51
N ARG A 83 -4.60 0.88 -15.28
CA ARG A 83 -4.04 1.51 -14.09
C ARG A 83 -3.71 0.49 -13.02
N MET A 84 -2.74 0.83 -12.19
CA MET A 84 -2.47 0.21 -10.92
C MET A 84 -3.01 1.09 -9.79
N GLU A 85 -3.60 0.48 -8.78
CA GLU A 85 -4.00 1.17 -7.54
C GLU A 85 -3.29 0.51 -6.36
N ILE A 86 -2.78 1.32 -5.43
CA ILE A 86 -2.26 0.83 -4.16
C ILE A 86 -3.00 1.47 -2.99
N SER A 87 -3.30 0.68 -1.96
CA SER A 87 -4.00 1.14 -0.76
C SER A 87 -3.46 0.50 0.50
N TYR A 88 -3.48 1.23 1.62
CA TYR A 88 -3.12 0.68 2.93
C TYR A 88 -4.29 -0.08 3.56
N ILE A 89 -3.99 -1.26 4.09
CA ILE A 89 -4.87 -2.04 4.96
C ILE A 89 -4.26 -2.01 6.38
N PRO A 90 -4.88 -1.28 7.33
CA PRO A 90 -4.40 -1.26 8.71
C PRO A 90 -4.46 -2.64 9.35
N SER A 91 -3.53 -2.94 10.25
CA SER A 91 -3.60 -4.14 11.09
C SER A 91 -4.76 -4.07 12.08
N GLU A 92 -5.12 -5.21 12.68
CA GLU A 92 -6.14 -5.24 13.71
C GLU A 92 -5.80 -4.35 14.91
N GLU A 93 -4.53 -4.30 15.30
CA GLU A 93 -4.04 -3.45 16.37
C GLU A 93 -4.22 -1.98 16.05
N GLU A 94 -3.93 -1.56 14.81
CA GLU A 94 -4.16 -0.18 14.35
C GLU A 94 -5.65 0.17 14.31
N LEU A 95 -6.52 -0.75 13.87
CA LEU A 95 -7.96 -0.55 13.88
C LEU A 95 -8.50 -0.38 15.31
N LYS A 96 -8.05 -1.23 16.25
CA LYS A 96 -8.41 -1.14 17.67
C LYS A 96 -7.92 0.15 18.29
N ALA A 97 -6.69 0.59 17.99
CA ALA A 97 -6.14 1.84 18.52
C ALA A 97 -6.88 3.10 18.02
N ARG A 98 -7.61 3.01 16.90
CA ARG A 98 -8.44 4.10 16.35
C ARG A 98 -9.81 4.19 17.01
N ASP A 99 -10.26 3.15 17.70
CA ASP A 99 -11.52 3.16 18.44
C ASP A 99 -11.33 3.91 19.77
N PRO A 100 -12.01 5.06 19.98
CA PRO A 100 -11.88 5.84 21.22
C PRO A 100 -12.29 5.07 22.49
N SER A 101 -13.07 4.00 22.34
CA SER A 101 -13.53 3.15 23.44
C SER A 101 -12.58 1.99 23.75
N TYR A 102 -11.58 1.73 22.90
CA TYR A 102 -10.64 0.63 23.08
C TYR A 102 -9.70 0.90 24.27
N GLN A 103 -9.86 0.09 25.32
CA GLN A 103 -8.93 0.04 26.44
C GLN A 103 -7.95 -1.12 26.24
N PRO A 104 -6.66 -0.87 26.00
CA PRO A 104 -5.67 -1.95 25.90
C PRO A 104 -5.60 -2.69 27.25
N LYS A 105 -5.54 -4.03 27.18
CA LYS A 105 -5.38 -4.90 28.35
C LYS A 105 -3.95 -4.86 28.89
#